data_AF-A0A1H5WDB5-F1
#
_entry.id   AF-A0A1H5WDB5-F1
#
_cell.length_a   1.000
_cell.length_b   1.000
_cell.length_c   1.000
_cell.angle_alpha   90.00
_cell.angle_beta   90.00
_cell.angle_gamma   90.00
#
_symmetry.space_group_name_H-M   'P 1'
#
loop_
_entity.id
_entity.type
_entity.pdbx_description
1 polymer ?
#
loop_
_entity_poly.entity_id
_entity_poly.type
_entity_poly.pdbx_seq_one_letter_code
_entity_poly.pdbx_strand_id
1 'polypeptide(L)'
;MIMKKLLLAFAIGTASLVTFSSCTKETINYLPGKTIVLPVKPADWKRTGNVYEYTFDMPEITDRIFEDGFVDVAISFDKSPNYYDNIAATIGNYHYSFQYGKGEVTIFAEFLGSNPVPPEGMLVKIMVSDAEIGN
;
A
#
# COMPACT_ATOMS: atom_id res chain seq x y z
N MET A 1 -35.04 47.90 -41.86
CA MET A 1 -35.12 47.69 -40.40
C MET A 1 -34.61 46.29 -40.02
N ILE A 2 -33.37 45.94 -40.39
CA ILE A 2 -32.78 44.59 -40.22
C ILE A 2 -31.50 44.65 -39.36
N MET A 3 -30.87 45.82 -39.24
CA MET A 3 -29.57 45.99 -38.59
C MET A 3 -29.62 46.09 -37.04
N LYS A 4 -30.79 46.35 -36.43
CA LYS A 4 -30.93 46.43 -34.96
C LYS A 4 -31.10 45.06 -34.27
N LYS A 5 -31.46 44.00 -35.01
CA LYS A 5 -31.69 42.67 -34.44
C LYS A 5 -30.42 41.79 -34.39
N LEU A 6 -29.40 42.12 -35.19
CA LEU A 6 -28.13 41.37 -35.22
C LEU A 6 -27.16 41.76 -34.11
N LEU A 7 -27.24 43.00 -33.60
CA LEU A 7 -26.37 43.46 -32.51
C LEU A 7 -26.74 42.87 -31.14
N LEU A 8 -28.02 42.53 -30.91
CA LEU A 8 -28.45 41.88 -29.67
C LEU A 8 -28.02 40.41 -29.59
N ALA A 9 -27.90 39.73 -30.73
CA ALA A 9 -27.51 38.31 -30.76
C ALA A 9 -26.02 38.11 -30.41
N PHE A 10 -25.16 39.10 -30.70
CA PHE A 10 -23.73 39.02 -30.40
C PHE A 10 -23.41 39.39 -28.94
N ALA A 11 -24.28 40.18 -28.29
CA ALA A 11 -24.13 40.57 -26.89
C ALA A 11 -24.50 39.45 -25.89
N ILE A 12 -25.34 38.48 -26.30
CA ILE A 12 -25.75 37.35 -25.45
C ILE A 12 -24.83 36.14 -25.65
N GLY A 13 -24.21 35.99 -26.83
CA GLY A 13 -23.29 34.88 -27.13
C GLY A 13 -21.88 35.01 -26.53
N THR A 14 -21.50 36.19 -26.03
CA THR A 14 -20.15 36.44 -25.47
C THR A 14 -20.12 36.35 -23.95
N ALA A 15 -21.27 36.42 -23.26
CA ALA A 15 -21.34 36.30 -21.81
C ALA A 15 -21.28 34.84 -21.31
N SER A 16 -21.55 33.86 -22.18
CA SER A 16 -21.56 32.43 -21.86
C SER A 16 -20.21 31.73 -22.03
N LEU A 17 -19.16 32.44 -22.46
CA LEU A 17 -17.82 31.87 -22.66
C LEU A 17 -16.83 32.15 -21.52
N VAL A 18 -17.23 32.91 -20.50
CA VAL A 18 -16.32 33.25 -19.38
C VAL A 18 -16.45 32.30 -18.18
N THR A 19 -17.43 31.40 -18.20
CA THR A 19 -17.45 30.26 -17.28
C THR A 19 -16.63 29.13 -17.88
N PHE A 20 -15.37 29.40 -18.23
CA PHE A 20 -14.38 28.33 -18.21
C PHE A 20 -14.45 27.79 -16.79
N SER A 21 -14.91 26.56 -16.65
CA SER A 21 -14.72 25.75 -15.47
C SER A 21 -13.25 25.85 -15.11
N SER A 22 -12.94 26.79 -14.23
CA SER A 22 -11.69 26.81 -13.49
C SER A 22 -11.79 25.57 -12.60
N CYS A 23 -11.53 24.42 -13.19
CA CYS A 23 -10.81 23.38 -12.49
C CYS A 23 -9.49 24.05 -12.13
N THR A 24 -9.50 24.83 -11.04
CA THR A 24 -8.33 24.96 -10.22
C THR A 24 -7.91 23.53 -9.99
N LYS A 25 -6.81 23.13 -10.64
CA LYS A 25 -6.17 21.86 -10.36
C LYS A 25 -5.73 22.01 -8.91
N GLU A 26 -6.61 21.61 -8.00
CA GLU A 26 -6.24 21.50 -6.60
C GLU A 26 -5.13 20.47 -6.59
N THR A 27 -3.91 20.93 -6.33
CA THR A 27 -2.81 20.07 -5.95
C THR A 27 -3.17 19.54 -4.59
N ILE A 28 -3.97 18.48 -4.58
CA ILE A 28 -4.11 17.63 -3.41
C ILE A 28 -2.70 17.08 -3.18
N ASN A 29 -2.14 17.28 -2.00
CA ASN A 29 -0.96 16.54 -1.56
C ASN A 29 -1.38 15.07 -1.44
N TYR A 30 -1.35 14.37 -2.58
CA TYR A 30 -1.60 12.94 -2.64
C TYR A 30 -0.29 12.25 -2.27
N LEU A 31 -0.26 11.64 -1.09
CA LEU A 31 0.79 10.71 -0.70
C LEU A 31 0.44 9.34 -1.30
N PRO A 32 1.11 8.90 -2.37
CA PRO A 32 0.76 7.65 -3.03
C PRO A 32 1.14 6.45 -2.15
N GLY A 33 0.14 5.61 -1.87
CA GLY A 33 0.37 4.26 -1.34
C GLY A 33 0.51 3.27 -2.49
N LYS A 34 1.54 2.41 -2.45
CA LYS A 34 1.67 1.25 -3.35
C LYS A 34 1.49 -0.02 -2.55
N THR A 35 0.66 -0.93 -3.06
CA THR A 35 0.44 -2.25 -2.46
C THR A 35 1.01 -3.32 -3.38
N ILE A 36 1.81 -4.23 -2.81
CA ILE A 36 2.38 -5.39 -3.48
C ILE A 36 1.87 -6.65 -2.78
N VAL A 37 1.41 -7.64 -3.55
CA VAL A 37 0.90 -8.91 -3.01
C VAL A 37 1.75 -10.05 -3.56
N LEU A 38 2.40 -10.79 -2.66
CA LEU A 38 3.37 -11.83 -3.00
C LEU A 38 2.98 -13.15 -2.32
N PRO A 39 3.02 -14.29 -3.02
CA PRO A 39 2.81 -15.59 -2.40
C PRO A 39 4.04 -16.00 -1.58
N VAL A 40 3.81 -16.65 -0.45
CA VAL A 40 4.83 -17.35 0.33
C VAL A 40 4.37 -18.78 0.55
N LYS A 41 5.21 -19.74 0.20
CA LYS A 41 4.95 -21.17 0.36
C LYS A 41 5.68 -21.69 1.61
N PRO A 42 5.23 -22.82 2.20
CA PRO A 42 5.90 -23.42 3.36
C PRO A 42 7.39 -23.70 3.14
N ALA A 43 7.80 -24.00 1.90
CA ALA A 43 9.18 -24.30 1.54
C ALA A 43 10.08 -23.06 1.41
N ASP A 44 9.50 -21.86 1.34
CA ASP A 44 10.27 -20.62 1.15
C ASP A 44 10.88 -20.13 2.47
N TRP A 45 10.29 -20.52 3.60
CA TRP A 45 10.73 -20.12 4.93
C TRP A 45 12.10 -20.69 5.30
N LYS A 46 12.98 -19.82 5.78
CA LYS A 46 14.22 -20.22 6.47
C LYS A 46 13.94 -20.37 7.95
N ARG A 47 14.49 -21.40 8.57
CA ARG A 47 14.25 -21.68 10.00
C ARG A 47 15.50 -21.43 10.82
N THR A 48 15.35 -20.65 11.88
CA THR A 48 16.36 -20.41 12.92
C THR A 48 15.72 -20.67 14.30
N GLY A 49 15.99 -21.84 14.87
CA GLY A 49 15.36 -22.26 16.14
C GLY A 49 13.85 -22.49 15.99
N ASN A 50 13.04 -21.71 16.70
CA ASN A 50 11.57 -21.72 16.62
C ASN A 50 11.01 -20.64 15.69
N VAL A 51 11.87 -19.83 15.07
CA VAL A 51 11.48 -18.74 14.19
C VAL A 51 11.63 -19.17 12.74
N TYR A 52 10.61 -18.91 11.95
CA TYR A 52 10.66 -18.95 10.49
C TYR A 52 10.76 -17.51 9.97
N GLU A 53 11.67 -17.28 9.04
CA GLU A 53 11.86 -15.97 8.40
C GLU A 53 11.79 -16.08 6.88
N TYR A 54 11.25 -15.04 6.25
CA TYR A 54 11.27 -14.87 4.81
C TYR A 54 11.48 -13.40 4.46
N THR A 55 12.42 -13.14 3.55
CA THR A 55 12.79 -11.79 3.14
C THR A 55 12.37 -11.54 1.71
N PHE A 56 11.62 -10.46 1.50
CA PHE A 56 11.21 -9.94 0.21
C PHE A 56 12.19 -8.86 -0.25
N ASP A 57 12.60 -8.94 -1.52
CA ASP A 57 13.23 -7.81 -2.22
C ASP A 57 12.15 -6.75 -2.51
N MET A 58 12.34 -5.55 -1.98
CA MET A 58 11.38 -4.45 -1.94
C MET A 58 12.06 -3.14 -2.34
N PRO A 59 12.50 -2.98 -3.61
CA PRO A 59 13.16 -1.77 -4.09
C PRO A 59 12.30 -0.50 -3.96
N GLU A 60 11.00 -0.64 -3.69
CA GLU A 60 10.09 0.44 -3.34
C GLU A 60 10.44 1.14 -2.02
N ILE A 61 11.11 0.46 -1.09
CA ILE A 61 11.56 1.03 0.17
C ILE A 61 12.85 1.79 -0.07
N THR A 62 12.69 2.94 -0.73
CA THR A 62 13.75 3.93 -0.96
C THR A 62 14.13 4.64 0.34
N ASP A 63 15.20 5.45 0.31
CA ASP A 63 15.61 6.30 1.44
C ASP A 63 14.44 7.13 1.98
N ARG A 64 13.64 7.73 1.09
CA ARG A 64 12.47 8.54 1.44
C ARG A 64 11.42 7.73 2.22
N ILE A 65 11.12 6.51 1.76
CA ILE A 65 10.14 5.65 2.45
C ILE A 65 10.68 5.16 3.78
N PHE A 66 11.97 4.85 3.85
CA PHE A 66 12.61 4.38 5.08
C PHE A 66 12.69 5.46 6.15
N GLU A 67 12.96 6.70 5.76
CA GLU A 67 13.19 7.82 6.70
C GLU A 67 11.87 8.50 7.11
N ASP A 68 10.97 8.73 6.15
CA ASP A 68 9.76 9.54 6.35
C ASP A 68 8.45 8.80 6.06
N GLY A 69 8.51 7.63 5.42
CA GLY A 69 7.33 6.90 4.96
C GLY A 69 6.76 5.92 5.99
N PHE A 70 5.92 5.02 5.49
CA PHE A 70 5.28 3.97 6.27
C PHE A 70 5.23 2.66 5.49
N VAL A 71 5.46 1.55 6.18
CA VAL A 71 5.34 0.19 5.66
C VAL A 71 4.42 -0.61 6.57
N ASP A 72 3.40 -1.25 5.98
CA ASP A 72 2.49 -2.16 6.67
C ASP A 72 2.44 -3.52 5.98
N VAL A 73 2.22 -4.57 6.75
CA VAL A 73 2.19 -5.95 6.26
C VAL A 73 0.95 -6.66 6.78
N ALA A 74 0.26 -7.33 5.86
CA ALA A 74 -0.88 -8.18 6.17
C ALA A 74 -0.76 -9.52 5.46
N ILE A 75 -1.29 -10.58 6.06
CA ILE A 75 -1.21 -11.94 5.51
C ILE A 75 -2.61 -12.53 5.30
N SER A 76 -2.77 -13.37 4.28
CA SER A 76 -3.99 -14.11 3.99
C SER A 76 -3.63 -15.56 3.69
N PHE A 77 -4.10 -16.50 4.51
CA PHE A 77 -3.75 -17.91 4.35
C PHE A 77 -4.51 -18.56 3.20
N ASP A 78 -3.85 -19.46 2.46
CA ASP A 78 -4.46 -20.18 1.33
C ASP A 78 -5.71 -20.97 1.74
N LYS A 79 -5.73 -21.49 2.99
CA LYS A 79 -6.90 -22.19 3.54
C LYS A 79 -8.05 -21.28 3.95
N SER A 80 -7.80 -19.98 4.09
CA SER A 80 -8.81 -18.98 4.47
C SER A 80 -8.61 -17.64 3.72
N PRO A 81 -8.76 -17.63 2.38
CA PRO A 81 -8.31 -16.52 1.52
C PRO A 81 -9.25 -15.29 1.52
N ASN A 82 -10.25 -15.25 2.41
CA ASN A 82 -11.32 -14.25 2.37
C ASN A 82 -10.98 -12.96 3.13
N TYR A 83 -9.90 -12.95 3.91
CA TYR A 83 -9.48 -11.81 4.72
C TYR A 83 -7.96 -11.71 4.79
N TYR A 84 -7.49 -10.52 5.12
CA TYR A 84 -6.10 -10.27 5.48
C TYR A 84 -6.06 -9.93 6.97
N ASP A 85 -5.13 -10.55 7.69
CA ASP A 85 -4.78 -10.18 9.06
C ASP A 85 -3.53 -9.30 9.02
N ASN A 86 -3.63 -8.10 9.59
CA ASN A 86 -2.44 -7.25 9.79
C ASN A 86 -1.53 -7.89 10.85
N ILE A 87 -0.22 -7.83 10.63
CA ILE A 87 0.78 -8.31 11.59
C ILE A 87 1.58 -7.11 12.11
N ALA A 88 2.06 -7.04 13.35
CA ALA A 88 2.32 -8.10 14.30
C ALA A 88 1.08 -8.66 15.04
N ALA A 89 0.82 -9.94 14.88
CA ALA A 89 -0.34 -10.61 15.47
C ALA A 89 -0.05 -12.08 15.73
N THR A 90 -0.71 -12.64 16.75
CA THR A 90 -0.70 -14.08 16.99
C THR A 90 -1.85 -14.73 16.25
N ILE A 91 -1.52 -15.61 15.30
CA ILE A 91 -2.51 -16.31 14.46
C ILE A 91 -2.19 -17.79 14.49
N GLY A 92 -3.14 -18.60 14.97
CA GLY A 92 -2.91 -20.02 15.23
C GLY A 92 -1.78 -20.23 16.24
N ASN A 93 -0.78 -21.02 15.85
CA ASN A 93 0.37 -21.38 16.69
C ASN A 93 1.61 -20.49 16.46
N TYR A 94 1.45 -19.36 15.76
CA TYR A 94 2.56 -18.47 15.44
C TYR A 94 2.31 -17.07 15.96
N HIS A 95 3.35 -16.44 16.49
CA HIS A 95 3.43 -15.00 16.58
C HIS A 95 4.09 -14.46 15.32
N TYR A 96 3.31 -13.76 14.48
CA TYR A 96 3.83 -13.12 13.29
C TYR A 96 4.29 -11.71 13.62
N SER A 97 5.42 -11.32 13.05
CA SER A 97 5.94 -9.96 13.08
C SER A 97 6.66 -9.64 11.77
N PHE A 98 7.05 -8.38 11.58
CA PHE A 98 7.86 -8.00 10.44
C PHE A 98 8.84 -6.90 10.83
N GLN A 99 9.91 -6.79 10.06
CA GLN A 99 10.79 -5.64 10.04
C GLN A 99 10.99 -5.22 8.58
N TYR A 100 11.36 -3.96 8.36
CA TYR A 100 11.72 -3.48 7.04
C TYR A 100 12.97 -2.61 7.10
N GLY A 101 13.69 -2.59 6.00
CA GLY A 101 14.87 -1.78 5.78
C GLY A 101 14.89 -1.27 4.34
N LYS A 102 15.90 -0.48 4.01
CA LYS A 102 16.09 0.01 2.63
C LYS A 102 16.17 -1.18 1.68
N GLY A 103 15.21 -1.27 0.76
CA GLY A 103 15.14 -2.32 -0.24
C GLY A 103 14.56 -3.67 0.23
N GLU A 104 14.11 -3.84 1.47
CA GLU A 104 13.67 -5.16 1.95
C GLU A 104 12.59 -5.15 3.04
N VAL A 105 11.80 -6.21 3.06
CA VAL A 105 10.89 -6.54 4.17
C VAL A 105 11.16 -7.98 4.59
N THR A 106 11.37 -8.21 5.88
CA THR A 106 11.45 -9.56 6.44
C THR A 106 10.24 -9.83 7.32
N ILE A 107 9.51 -10.89 7.03
CA ILE A 107 8.46 -11.40 7.90
C ILE A 107 9.01 -12.53 8.77
N PHE A 108 8.53 -12.58 10.01
CA PHE A 108 8.86 -13.61 10.97
C PHE A 108 7.60 -14.33 11.42
N ALA A 109 7.71 -15.63 11.65
CA ALA A 109 6.71 -16.46 12.29
C ALA A 109 7.37 -17.27 13.40
N GLU A 110 7.24 -16.80 14.64
CA GLU A 110 7.73 -17.51 15.82
C GLU A 110 6.71 -18.58 16.22
N PHE A 111 7.10 -19.84 16.17
CA PHE A 111 6.25 -20.95 16.58
C PHE A 111 6.17 -21.05 18.11
N LEU A 112 4.94 -21.05 18.64
CA LEU A 112 4.65 -21.00 20.08
C LEU A 112 4.60 -22.39 20.75
N GLY A 113 5.06 -23.45 20.08
CA GLY A 113 5.05 -24.83 20.59
C GLY A 113 6.41 -25.52 20.57
N SER A 114 6.41 -26.85 20.78
CA SER A 114 7.64 -27.64 20.93
C SER A 114 8.19 -28.26 19.63
N ASN A 115 7.36 -28.41 18.60
CA ASN A 115 7.73 -29.01 17.32
C ASN A 115 7.42 -28.04 16.17
N PRO A 116 8.31 -27.06 15.90
CA PRO A 116 8.06 -26.07 14.86
C PRO A 116 7.91 -26.73 13.49
N VAL A 117 6.82 -26.34 12.83
CA VAL A 117 6.53 -26.62 11.41
C VAL A 117 6.47 -25.27 10.68
N PRO A 118 6.81 -25.20 9.38
CA PRO A 118 6.70 -23.94 8.65
C PRO A 118 5.24 -23.49 8.57
N PRO A 119 4.96 -22.17 8.54
CA PRO A 119 3.63 -21.66 8.23
C PRO A 119 3.08 -22.25 6.94
N GLU A 120 1.75 -22.35 6.86
CA GLU A 120 1.09 -22.76 5.63
C GLU A 120 1.24 -21.72 4.51
N GLY A 121 0.84 -22.09 3.29
CA GLY A 121 0.87 -21.17 2.16
C GLY A 121 -0.02 -19.96 2.40
N MET A 122 0.45 -18.78 1.98
CA MET A 122 -0.24 -17.51 2.19
C MET A 122 0.09 -16.49 1.10
N LEU A 123 -0.77 -15.49 0.97
CA LEU A 123 -0.47 -14.22 0.34
C LEU A 123 -0.02 -13.22 1.39
N VAL A 124 1.08 -12.53 1.11
CA VAL A 124 1.60 -11.43 1.92
C VAL A 124 1.40 -10.15 1.15
N LYS A 125 0.63 -9.23 1.74
CA LYS A 125 0.36 -7.90 1.22
C LYS A 125 1.25 -6.92 1.95
N ILE A 126 2.11 -6.25 1.21
CA ILE A 126 3.00 -5.20 1.71
C ILE A 126 2.51 -3.88 1.14
N MET A 127 2.19 -2.94 2.01
CA MET A 127 1.82 -1.57 1.65
C MET A 127 2.98 -0.66 2.00
N VAL A 128 3.39 0.17 1.05
CA VAL A 128 4.36 1.25 1.25
C VAL A 128 3.68 2.56 0.92
N SER A 129 3.84 3.56 1.79
CA SER A 129 3.29 4.89 1.57
C SER A 129 4.30 5.95 1.93
N ASP A 130 4.29 7.04 1.17
CA ASP A 130 4.91 8.29 1.59
C ASP A 130 4.14 8.89 2.78
N ALA A 131 4.80 9.73 3.57
CA ALA A 131 4.17 10.50 4.64
C ALA A 131 4.70 11.94 4.68
N GLU A 132 3.95 12.85 5.30
CA GLU A 132 4.44 14.20 5.55
C GLU A 132 5.45 14.18 6.72
N ILE A 133 6.57 14.90 6.55
CA ILE A 133 7.62 15.04 7.55
C ILE A 133 7.06 15.83 8.74
N GLY A 134 7.13 15.22 9.93
CA GLY A 134 6.50 15.76 11.15
C GLY A 134 7.47 16.29 12.22
N ASN A 135 8.78 16.30 11.97
CA ASN A 135 9.83 16.68 12.92
C ASN A 135 10.49 18.03 12.62
#